data_AF-A0A0I9UN53-F1
#
_entry.id   AF-A0A0I9UN53-F1
#
_cell.length_a   1.000
_cell.length_b   1.000
_cell.length_c   1.000
_cell.angle_alpha   90.00
_cell.angle_beta   90.00
_cell.angle_gamma   90.00
#
_symmetry.space_group_name_H-M   'P 1'
#
loop_
_entity.id
_entity.type
_entity.pdbx_description
1 polymer ?
#
loop_
_entity_poly.entity_id
_entity_poly.type
_entity_poly.pdbx_seq_one_letter_code
_entity_poly.pdbx_strand_id
1 'polypeptide(L)'
;MIDFLTIVLLVFGVLQIILFFKIWGMTNDVNNIKQKLETKPEDLLITEAQTKALNGNKMEAFELYQKAFYKSVIELFNKTIKEYGDEDNLDYKERNEYYRSEYNKVVKYFSKRTKKLDMELHSEKLDSYDKVYSIICKS
;
A
#
# COMPACT_ATOMS: atom_id res chain seq x y z
N MET A 1 -45.46 5.66 -41.68
CA MET A 1 -44.20 5.47 -42.40
C MET A 1 -43.11 5.66 -41.38
N ILE A 2 -42.17 4.73 -41.24
CA ILE A 2 -41.02 4.97 -40.37
C ILE A 2 -40.10 5.93 -41.12
N ASP A 3 -39.93 7.14 -40.58
CA ASP A 3 -39.09 8.14 -41.20
C ASP A 3 -37.63 7.73 -41.10
N PHE A 4 -36.86 7.98 -42.16
CA PHE A 4 -35.43 7.67 -42.24
C PHE A 4 -34.65 8.14 -41.00
N LEU A 5 -35.02 9.32 -40.46
CA LEU A 5 -34.46 9.87 -39.23
C LEU A 5 -34.64 8.94 -38.01
N THR A 6 -35.78 8.28 -37.90
CA THR A 6 -36.08 7.34 -36.80
C THR A 6 -35.17 6.12 -36.85
N ILE A 7 -34.87 5.61 -38.05
CA ILE A 7 -33.96 4.48 -38.26
C ILE A 7 -32.54 4.88 -37.85
N VAL A 8 -32.08 6.07 -38.27
CA VAL A 8 -30.75 6.59 -37.93
C VAL A 8 -30.57 6.74 -36.42
N LEU A 9 -31.58 7.29 -35.72
CA LEU A 9 -31.54 7.45 -34.26
C LEU A 9 -31.52 6.10 -33.52
N LEU A 10 -32.26 5.11 -34.02
CA LEU A 10 -32.28 3.77 -33.43
C LEU A 10 -30.92 3.08 -33.57
N VAL A 11 -30.32 3.12 -34.77
CA VAL A 11 -28.98 2.58 -35.01
C VAL A 11 -27.94 3.29 -34.16
N PHE A 12 -28.03 4.62 -34.06
CA PHE A 12 -27.14 5.40 -33.21
C PHE A 12 -27.26 4.98 -31.74
N GLY A 13 -28.48 4.81 -31.23
CA GLY A 13 -28.72 4.35 -29.85
C GLY A 13 -28.10 2.99 -29.55
N VAL A 14 -28.25 2.01 -30.44
CA VAL A 14 -27.65 0.67 -30.29
C VAL A 14 -26.12 0.75 -30.33
N LEU A 15 -25.56 1.55 -31.24
CA LEU A 15 -24.11 1.78 -31.32
C LEU A 15 -23.56 2.44 -30.04
N GLN A 16 -24.29 3.39 -29.44
CA GLN A 16 -23.88 4.01 -28.17
C GLN A 16 -23.82 2.98 -27.04
N ILE A 17 -24.82 2.08 -26.93
CA ILE A 17 -24.81 1.03 -25.90
C ILE A 17 -23.59 0.12 -26.06
N ILE A 18 -23.25 -0.30 -27.28
CA ILE A 18 -22.05 -1.11 -27.55
C ILE A 18 -20.77 -0.36 -27.18
N LEU A 19 -20.69 0.95 -27.49
CA LEU A 19 -19.56 1.79 -27.13
C LEU A 19 -19.41 1.91 -25.60
N PHE A 20 -20.50 2.04 -24.84
CA PHE A 20 -20.45 2.05 -23.38
C PHE A 20 -19.86 0.76 -22.79
N PHE A 21 -20.29 -0.41 -23.27
CA PHE A 21 -19.70 -1.68 -22.83
C PHE A 21 -18.22 -1.79 -23.16
N LYS A 22 -17.80 -1.30 -24.32
CA LYS A 22 -16.38 -1.28 -24.73
C LYS A 22 -15.54 -0.38 -23.83
N ILE A 23 -16.03 0.81 -23.51
CA ILE A 23 -15.35 1.75 -22.59
C ILE A 23 -15.31 1.16 -21.19
N TRP A 24 -16.39 0.54 -20.71
CA TRP A 24 -16.41 -0.11 -19.40
C TRP A 24 -15.35 -1.20 -19.26
N GLY A 25 -15.18 -2.03 -20.29
CA GLY A 25 -14.09 -3.02 -20.34
C GLY A 25 -12.71 -2.37 -20.23
N MET A 26 -12.46 -1.31 -21.01
CA MET A 26 -11.20 -0.57 -20.95
C MET A 26 -10.96 0.08 -19.58
N THR A 27 -11.99 0.66 -18.96
CA THR A 27 -11.88 1.26 -17.61
C THR A 27 -11.56 0.19 -16.56
N ASN A 28 -12.15 -1.00 -16.66
CA ASN A 28 -11.85 -2.12 -15.78
C ASN A 28 -10.39 -2.59 -15.93
N ASP A 29 -9.89 -2.67 -17.18
CA ASP A 29 -8.49 -3.01 -17.45
C ASP A 29 -7.52 -1.96 -16.89
N VAL A 30 -7.84 -0.66 -17.03
CA VAL A 30 -7.05 0.42 -16.41
C VAL A 30 -7.05 0.30 -14.88
N ASN A 31 -8.18 -0.02 -14.26
CA ASN A 31 -8.27 -0.26 -12.82
C ASN A 31 -7.36 -1.43 -12.38
N ASN A 32 -7.35 -2.52 -13.15
CA ASN A 32 -6.47 -3.66 -12.90
C ASN A 32 -4.98 -3.31 -13.08
N ILE A 33 -4.64 -2.51 -14.09
CA ILE A 33 -3.26 -2.04 -14.31
C ILE A 33 -2.81 -1.16 -13.15
N LYS A 34 -3.65 -0.21 -12.72
CA LYS A 34 -3.36 0.66 -11.56
C LYS A 34 -3.10 -0.17 -10.31
N GLN A 35 -3.92 -1.17 -10.03
CA GLN A 35 -3.74 -2.05 -8.88
C GLN A 35 -2.42 -2.84 -8.95
N LYS A 36 -2.01 -3.29 -10.14
CA LYS A 36 -0.72 -3.99 -10.33
C LYS A 36 0.49 -3.05 -10.20
N LEU A 37 0.38 -1.81 -10.68
CA LEU A 37 1.43 -0.79 -10.61
C LEU A 37 1.58 -0.20 -9.20
N GLU A 38 0.54 -0.26 -8.37
CA GLU A 38 0.61 -0.06 -6.93
C GLU A 38 1.33 -1.23 -6.22
N THR A 39 2.28 -1.90 -6.87
CA THR A 39 3.19 -2.81 -6.19
C THR A 39 3.94 -1.99 -5.16
N LYS A 40 3.81 -2.35 -3.89
CA LYS A 40 4.40 -1.52 -2.87
C LYS A 40 5.92 -1.65 -2.95
N PRO A 41 6.68 -0.57 -2.77
CA PRO A 41 8.13 -0.61 -2.91
C PRO A 41 8.81 -1.64 -1.97
N GLU A 42 8.19 -1.98 -0.85
CA GLU A 42 8.61 -3.04 0.06
C GLU A 42 8.45 -4.45 -0.52
N ASP A 43 7.54 -4.68 -1.47
CA ASP A 43 7.30 -6.01 -2.06
C ASP A 43 8.53 -6.49 -2.85
N LEU A 44 9.22 -5.56 -3.51
CA LEU A 44 10.50 -5.83 -4.17
C LEU A 44 11.58 -6.26 -3.16
N LEU A 45 11.71 -5.52 -2.06
CA LEU A 45 12.68 -5.83 -0.99
C LEU A 45 12.36 -7.15 -0.30
N ILE A 46 11.08 -7.47 -0.12
CA ILE A 46 10.61 -8.75 0.44
C ILE A 46 10.96 -9.90 -0.50
N THR A 47 10.76 -9.72 -1.80
CA THR A 47 11.10 -10.74 -2.82
C THR A 47 12.60 -10.99 -2.86
N GLU A 48 13.41 -9.93 -2.79
CA GLU A 48 14.86 -10.03 -2.72
C GLU A 48 15.33 -10.73 -1.43
N ALA A 49 14.74 -10.35 -0.29
CA ALA A 49 15.01 -11.00 0.99
C ALA A 49 14.68 -12.50 0.95
N GLN A 50 13.55 -12.88 0.36
CA GLN A 50 13.17 -14.28 0.18
C GLN A 50 14.16 -15.02 -0.72
N THR A 51 14.60 -14.40 -1.81
CA THR A 51 15.60 -14.99 -2.72
C THR A 51 16.93 -15.24 -1.98
N LYS A 52 17.40 -14.28 -1.19
CA LYS A 52 18.61 -14.42 -0.37
C LYS A 52 18.46 -15.50 0.69
N ALA A 53 17.28 -15.60 1.33
CA ALA A 53 16.98 -16.65 2.29
C ALA A 53 17.01 -18.05 1.65
N LEU A 54 16.46 -18.19 0.43
CA LEU A 54 16.49 -19.44 -0.34
C LEU A 54 17.92 -19.84 -0.74
N ASN A 55 18.78 -18.86 -1.00
CA ASN A 55 20.20 -19.09 -1.27
C ASN A 55 21.04 -19.38 -0.01
N GLY A 56 20.44 -19.39 1.18
CA GLY A 56 21.13 -19.64 2.46
C GLY A 56 21.75 -18.40 3.10
N ASN A 57 21.71 -17.23 2.44
CA ASN A 57 22.25 -15.96 2.95
C ASN A 57 21.27 -15.33 3.94
N LYS A 58 21.13 -15.92 5.14
CA LYS A 58 20.19 -15.47 6.18
C LYS A 58 20.41 -14.02 6.63
N MET A 59 21.67 -13.58 6.73
CA MET A 59 22.02 -12.24 7.21
C MET A 59 21.58 -11.15 6.21
N GLU A 60 21.97 -11.29 4.94
CA GLU A 60 21.54 -10.36 3.89
C GLU A 60 20.01 -10.34 3.73
N ALA A 61 19.36 -11.51 3.83
CA ALA A 61 17.90 -11.60 3.81
C ALA A 61 17.27 -10.79 4.96
N PHE A 62 17.84 -10.86 6.16
CA PHE A 62 17.36 -10.13 7.32
C PHE A 62 17.57 -8.62 7.19
N GLU A 63 18.71 -8.18 6.66
CA GLU A 63 18.94 -6.75 6.37
C GLU A 63 17.91 -6.19 5.40
N LEU A 64 17.58 -6.94 4.34
CA LEU A 64 16.53 -6.57 3.40
C LEU A 64 15.14 -6.54 4.05
N TYR A 65 14.83 -7.49 4.93
CA TYR A 65 13.58 -7.45 5.71
C TYR A 65 13.50 -6.25 6.65
N GLN A 66 14.60 -5.87 7.31
CA GLN A 66 14.64 -4.66 8.14
C GLN A 66 14.42 -3.41 7.30
N LYS A 67 15.07 -3.32 6.14
CA LYS A 67 14.89 -2.18 5.22
C LYS A 67 13.45 -2.07 4.72
N ALA A 68 12.83 -3.20 4.37
CA ALA A 68 11.43 -3.26 3.98
C ALA A 68 10.51 -2.84 5.14
N PHE A 69 10.79 -3.31 6.36
CA PHE A 69 10.06 -2.93 7.56
C PHE A 69 10.07 -1.41 7.80
N TYR A 70 11.25 -0.78 7.80
CA TYR A 70 11.36 0.66 7.99
C TYR A 70 10.59 1.43 6.90
N LYS A 71 10.61 0.94 5.65
CA LYS A 71 9.86 1.55 4.56
C LYS A 71 8.34 1.50 4.80
N SER A 72 7.82 0.36 5.24
CA SER A 72 6.40 0.22 5.61
C SER A 72 6.02 1.12 6.80
N VAL A 73 6.92 1.30 7.76
CA VAL A 73 6.69 2.21 8.91
C VAL A 73 6.64 3.68 8.44
N ILE A 74 7.53 4.09 7.52
CA ILE A 74 7.52 5.44 6.94
C ILE A 74 6.24 5.67 6.13
N GLU A 75 5.80 4.70 5.34
CA GLU A 75 4.54 4.81 4.59
C GLU A 75 3.34 4.95 5.54
N LEU A 76 3.29 4.15 6.61
CA LEU A 76 2.26 4.27 7.64
C LEU A 76 2.28 5.65 8.29
N PHE A 77 3.45 6.17 8.62
CA PHE A 77 3.61 7.50 9.19
C PHE A 77 3.08 8.59 8.25
N ASN A 78 3.48 8.57 6.98
CA ASN A 78 3.01 9.52 5.96
C ASN A 78 1.50 9.41 5.73
N LYS A 79 0.95 8.19 5.74
CA LYS A 79 -0.49 7.95 5.64
C LYS A 79 -1.23 8.53 6.84
N THR A 80 -0.68 8.37 8.04
CA THR A 80 -1.24 8.92 9.28
C THR A 80 -1.27 10.45 9.23
N ILE A 81 -0.20 11.10 8.76
CA ILE A 81 -0.19 12.57 8.53
C ILE A 81 -1.28 12.98 7.55
N LYS A 82 -1.43 12.24 6.44
CA LYS A 82 -2.42 12.56 5.42
C LYS A 82 -3.87 12.46 5.94
N GLU A 83 -4.15 11.50 6.81
CA GLU A 83 -5.50 11.24 7.34
C GLU A 83 -5.83 12.15 8.54
N TYR A 84 -4.86 12.42 9.42
CA TYR A 84 -5.09 13.07 10.72
C TYR A 84 -4.40 14.43 10.89
N GLY A 85 -3.54 14.84 9.95
CA GLY A 85 -2.72 16.05 10.06
C GLY A 85 -1.50 15.88 10.98
N ASP A 86 -0.62 16.89 10.93
CA ASP A 86 0.61 16.99 11.73
C ASP A 86 0.45 17.88 12.99
N GLU A 87 -0.58 18.73 13.04
CA GLU A 87 -0.85 19.65 14.15
C GLU A 87 -1.53 18.97 15.38
N ASP A 88 -1.28 19.52 16.57
CA ASP A 88 -1.91 19.16 17.86
C ASP A 88 -3.39 19.59 17.92
N ASN A 89 -4.20 19.09 16.99
CA ASN A 89 -5.64 19.22 17.04
C ASN A 89 -6.25 18.12 17.95
N LEU A 90 -7.51 18.31 18.36
CA LEU A 90 -8.29 17.47 19.31
C LEU A 90 -8.28 15.95 19.01
N ASP A 91 -7.77 15.53 17.85
CA ASP A 91 -7.74 14.17 17.33
C ASP A 91 -6.43 13.40 17.61
N TYR A 92 -5.53 13.98 18.44
CA TYR A 92 -4.24 13.39 18.80
C TYR A 92 -4.33 11.93 19.29
N LYS A 93 -5.38 11.62 20.05
CA LYS A 93 -5.60 10.27 20.59
C LYS A 93 -5.98 9.28 19.49
N GLU A 94 -6.87 9.66 18.58
CA GLU A 94 -7.29 8.78 17.47
C GLU A 94 -6.14 8.53 16.50
N ARG A 95 -5.33 9.56 16.21
CA ARG A 95 -4.11 9.43 15.39
C ARG A 95 -3.15 8.38 15.95
N ASN A 96 -2.88 8.45 17.26
CA ASN A 96 -1.95 7.53 17.92
C ASN A 96 -2.53 6.11 18.03
N GLU A 97 -3.83 5.98 18.28
CA GLU A 97 -4.52 4.68 18.29
C GLU A 97 -4.51 4.03 16.91
N TYR A 98 -4.82 4.80 15.86
CA TYR A 98 -4.75 4.35 14.47
C TYR A 98 -3.35 3.89 14.10
N TYR A 99 -2.34 4.75 14.33
CA TYR A 99 -0.95 4.43 14.04
C TYR A 99 -0.54 3.14 14.73
N ARG A 100 -0.81 3.00 16.03
CA ARG A 100 -0.44 1.81 16.81
C ARG A 100 -1.13 0.55 16.30
N SER A 101 -2.40 0.64 15.94
CA SER A 101 -3.18 -0.48 15.38
C SER A 101 -2.56 -0.99 14.08
N GLU A 102 -2.28 -0.09 13.14
CA GLU A 102 -1.67 -0.44 11.86
C GLU A 102 -0.21 -0.89 12.01
N TYR A 103 0.54 -0.24 12.90
CA TYR A 103 1.92 -0.59 13.21
C TYR A 103 2.03 -2.03 13.71
N ASN A 104 1.12 -2.46 14.59
CA ASN A 104 1.08 -3.84 15.07
C ASN A 104 0.89 -4.87 13.94
N LYS A 105 0.12 -4.52 12.90
CA LYS A 105 -0.04 -5.37 11.71
C LYS A 105 1.28 -5.49 10.94
N VAL A 106 1.99 -4.38 10.77
CA VAL A 106 3.31 -4.34 10.12
C VAL A 106 4.32 -5.20 10.90
N VAL A 107 4.43 -5.02 12.22
CA VAL A 107 5.33 -5.82 13.07
C VAL A 107 5.00 -7.31 13.00
N LYS A 108 3.71 -7.67 13.08
CA LYS A 108 3.28 -9.07 12.96
C LYS A 108 3.66 -9.69 11.62
N TYR A 109 3.58 -8.91 10.53
CA TYR A 109 3.93 -9.35 9.19
C TYR A 109 5.43 -9.64 9.03
N PHE A 110 6.30 -8.76 9.52
CA PHE A 110 7.75 -8.91 9.40
C PHE A 110 8.34 -9.88 10.43
N SER A 111 7.87 -9.84 11.68
CA SER A 111 8.33 -10.78 12.72
C SER A 111 8.11 -12.24 12.34
N LYS A 112 7.00 -12.57 11.66
CA LYS A 112 6.75 -13.94 11.15
C LYS A 112 7.80 -14.37 10.12
N ARG A 113 8.40 -13.44 9.37
CA ARG A 113 9.39 -13.72 8.34
C ARG A 113 10.80 -13.80 8.92
N THR A 114 11.17 -12.86 9.79
CA THR A 114 12.49 -12.85 10.43
C THR A 114 12.66 -14.03 11.39
N LYS A 115 11.58 -14.46 12.07
CA LYS A 115 11.61 -15.68 12.90
C LYS A 115 11.97 -16.95 12.12
N LYS A 116 11.67 -17.01 10.81
CA LYS A 116 12.08 -18.14 9.96
C LYS A 116 13.59 -18.15 9.67
N LEU A 117 14.25 -17.02 9.88
CA LEU A 117 15.69 -16.85 9.74
C LEU A 117 16.43 -17.01 11.08
N ASP A 118 15.71 -17.34 12.17
CA ASP A 118 16.23 -17.36 13.54
C ASP A 118 16.71 -15.97 14.03
N MET A 119 16.12 -14.89 13.50
CA MET A 119 16.50 -13.51 13.81
C MET A 119 15.31 -12.68 14.34
N GLU A 120 15.60 -11.84 15.34
CA GLU A 120 14.59 -11.04 16.03
C GLU A 120 14.52 -9.61 15.50
N LEU A 121 13.30 -9.11 15.26
CA LEU A 121 13.07 -7.77 14.73
C LEU A 121 12.88 -6.78 15.88
N HIS A 122 13.85 -5.89 16.09
CA HIS A 122 13.74 -4.81 17.06
C HIS A 122 12.76 -3.73 16.57
N SER A 123 11.52 -3.81 17.02
CA SER A 123 10.42 -2.93 16.61
C SER A 123 10.07 -1.86 17.66
N GLU A 124 10.38 -2.09 18.94
CA GLU A 124 9.94 -1.27 20.09
C GLU A 124 10.24 0.24 19.98
N LYS A 125 11.25 0.64 19.20
CA LYS A 125 11.62 2.04 19.02
C LYS A 125 10.64 2.84 18.15
N LEU A 126 9.74 2.19 17.42
CA LEU A 126 8.87 2.80 16.40
C LEU A 126 7.38 2.55 16.67
N ASP A 127 7.01 2.19 17.90
CA ASP A 127 5.65 1.73 18.28
C ASP A 127 4.57 2.83 18.38
N SER A 128 4.95 4.10 18.22
CA SER A 128 4.09 5.27 18.37
C SER A 128 4.46 6.35 17.36
N TYR A 129 3.45 7.12 16.95
CA TYR A 129 3.63 8.17 15.97
C TYR A 129 4.65 9.21 16.47
N ASP A 130 4.57 9.61 17.73
CA ASP A 130 5.44 10.64 18.30
C ASP A 130 6.92 10.22 18.33
N LYS A 131 7.22 8.94 18.59
CA LYS A 131 8.59 8.42 18.51
C LYS A 131 9.12 8.55 17.10
N VAL A 132 8.33 8.15 16.09
CA VAL A 132 8.74 8.25 14.68
C VAL A 132 8.84 9.70 14.23
N TYR A 133 7.90 10.56 14.63
CA TYR A 133 7.93 11.99 14.37
C TYR A 133 9.19 12.64 14.95
N SER A 134 9.57 12.26 16.17
CA SER A 134 10.78 12.78 16.83
C SER A 134 12.07 12.41 16.09
N ILE A 135 12.09 11.27 15.41
CA ILE A 135 13.25 10.78 14.65
C ILE A 135 13.31 11.43 13.25
N ILE A 136 12.16 11.61 12.59
CA ILE A 136 12.09 12.03 11.19
C ILE A 136 11.98 13.55 11.03
N CYS A 137 11.21 14.22 11.89
CA CYS A 137 10.81 15.62 11.70
C CYS A 137 11.45 16.59 12.69
N LYS A 138 11.88 16.12 13.87
CA LYS A 138 12.49 16.95 14.92
C LYS A 138 14.03 16.92 14.78
N SER A 139 14.55 17.70 13.82
CA SER A 139 15.98 18.02 13.73
C SER A 139 16.28 19.39 14.32
#